data_AF-A0A4D7QSN7-F1
#
_entry.id   AF-A0A4D7QSN7-F1
#
_cell.length_a   1.000
_cell.length_b   1.000
_cell.length_c   1.000
_cell.angle_alpha   90.00
_cell.angle_beta   90.00
_cell.angle_gamma   90.00
#
_symmetry.space_group_name_H-M   'P 1'
#
loop_
_entity.id
_entity.type
_entity.pdbx_description
1 polymer ?
#
loop_
_entity_poly.entity_id
_entity_poly.type
_entity_poly.pdbx_seq_one_letter_code
_entity_poly.pdbx_strand_id
1 'polypeptide(L)'
;MTPIIFDGILGKIDNPPEGIPPSGLGVVIVPPHGIEALASTKSLRLLAETLNRVGHATLRYDLPGTGDSLGSDLDPGRVAAWLASIPQAASQLQQATGVSGIVVAGLRFGALLAASAASEVADLAGLVLIDPITRGRIYTRELAMTARAVAEGARLDPDATSTEAGLLIGGLLTTRETLDDLKALDLSKLTIPAPALILHRPGAQDAASLAATGIDAEPVDGLDAIGLSPTMAVTPHAAFGRATTWLARLPSRPLRPAAAPAPAVLEGTGFVEEPITFGPAGQLFGVLCRPSSLATGEVLLILNAGRNPHIGWARSTVAMARRLAAEGTASFRFDLRGIGDSPDRPGAEDDLEDLLYVPDHAGEVAAAIDAMAERGFGQPAILGACSGAYLAFRTAANDPRIAGLVIVNIQRFVWRSGETVAEAIASSYAAASSYVAKVWEPRAWLRLFTGQRNPLPIAAEFARRAWARLGRIRPSAETREARALMAKVVARGIPVDMVFSEDDAGLSELARHFGARGRALGGARAVRLHFIPNADHDLTPAEAREALFSVTSEAAQQLKAIGDGGTNPPRHGIRIGEA
;
A
#
# COMPACT_ATOMS: atom_id res chain seq x y z
N MET A 1 -9.32 -9.44 -15.46
CA MET A 1 -7.88 -9.11 -15.41
C MET A 1 -7.01 -10.28 -15.79
N THR A 2 -6.05 -10.03 -16.68
CA THR A 2 -5.01 -10.97 -17.12
C THR A 2 -3.65 -10.29 -16.91
N PRO A 3 -2.81 -10.78 -15.98
CA PRO A 3 -1.45 -10.27 -15.82
C PRO A 3 -0.60 -10.58 -17.05
N ILE A 4 0.30 -9.66 -17.40
CA ILE A 4 1.26 -9.80 -18.50
C ILE A 4 2.62 -9.24 -18.07
N ILE A 5 3.70 -9.76 -18.65
CA ILE A 5 5.04 -9.22 -18.48
C ILE A 5 5.60 -8.81 -19.85
N PHE A 6 6.20 -7.62 -19.92
CA PHE A 6 6.94 -7.17 -21.11
C PHE A 6 8.16 -6.37 -20.67
N ASP A 7 9.35 -6.69 -21.16
CA ASP A 7 10.59 -5.96 -20.83
C ASP A 7 10.83 -5.78 -19.31
N GLY A 8 10.51 -6.81 -18.51
CA GLY A 8 10.62 -6.73 -17.04
C GLY A 8 9.54 -5.88 -16.36
N ILE A 9 8.54 -5.41 -17.10
CA ILE A 9 7.43 -4.60 -16.61
C ILE A 9 6.22 -5.47 -16.33
N LEU A 10 5.61 -5.28 -15.16
CA LEU A 10 4.34 -5.91 -14.83
C LEU A 10 3.16 -5.08 -15.34
N GLY A 11 2.34 -5.68 -16.19
CA GLY A 11 1.11 -5.13 -16.71
C GLY A 11 -0.11 -5.99 -16.37
N LYS A 12 -1.28 -5.38 -16.44
CA LYS A 12 -2.59 -5.98 -16.19
C LYS A 12 -3.51 -5.56 -17.33
N ILE A 13 -3.99 -6.54 -18.11
CA ILE A 13 -4.97 -6.32 -19.17
C ILE A 13 -6.37 -6.65 -18.65
N ASP A 14 -7.31 -5.75 -18.88
CA ASP A 14 -8.73 -6.02 -18.66
C ASP A 14 -9.50 -5.86 -19.98
N ASN A 15 -10.27 -6.88 -20.34
CA ASN A 15 -11.14 -6.87 -21.51
C ASN A 15 -12.55 -6.41 -21.14
N PRO A 16 -13.34 -5.91 -22.10
CA PRO A 16 -14.76 -5.71 -21.91
C PRO A 16 -15.44 -6.98 -21.37
N PRO A 17 -16.40 -6.86 -20.43
CA PRO A 17 -17.17 -8.00 -19.95
C PRO A 17 -17.90 -8.73 -21.09
N GLU A 18 -18.21 -10.01 -20.88
CA GLU A 18 -18.99 -10.79 -21.83
C GLU A 18 -20.33 -10.10 -22.16
N GLY A 19 -20.69 -10.07 -23.44
CA GLY A 19 -21.90 -9.40 -23.94
C GLY A 19 -21.76 -7.91 -24.22
N ILE A 20 -20.64 -7.27 -23.85
CA ILE A 20 -20.34 -5.88 -24.23
C ILE A 20 -19.55 -5.87 -25.55
N PRO A 21 -20.07 -5.25 -26.64
CA PRO A 21 -19.35 -5.18 -27.90
C PRO A 21 -18.05 -4.37 -27.77
N PRO A 22 -16.91 -4.88 -28.27
CA PRO A 22 -15.67 -4.14 -28.27
C PRO A 22 -15.73 -2.97 -29.26
N SER A 23 -15.28 -1.80 -28.82
CA SER A 23 -15.16 -0.57 -29.62
C SER A 23 -14.02 -0.62 -30.65
N GLY A 24 -13.09 -1.56 -30.51
CA GLY A 24 -11.81 -1.61 -31.21
C GLY A 24 -10.76 -0.61 -30.72
N LEU A 25 -11.10 0.22 -29.72
CA LEU A 25 -10.17 1.09 -29.02
C LEU A 25 -9.65 0.41 -27.75
N GLY A 26 -8.35 0.48 -27.53
CA GLY A 26 -7.70 0.10 -26.28
C GLY A 26 -7.16 1.31 -25.54
N VAL A 27 -7.18 1.28 -24.21
CA VAL A 27 -6.69 2.36 -23.34
C VAL A 27 -5.47 1.91 -22.54
N VAL A 28 -4.31 2.49 -22.81
CA VAL A 28 -3.14 2.36 -21.93
C VAL A 28 -3.26 3.40 -20.82
N ILE A 29 -3.30 2.95 -19.57
CA ILE A 29 -3.42 3.79 -18.39
C ILE A 29 -2.05 3.94 -17.75
N VAL A 30 -1.48 5.14 -17.83
CA VAL A 30 -0.15 5.49 -17.31
C VAL A 30 -0.31 6.04 -15.88
N PRO A 31 0.25 5.37 -14.86
CA PRO A 31 0.12 5.82 -13.48
C PRO A 31 0.97 7.07 -13.21
N PRO A 32 0.70 7.80 -12.11
CA PRO A 32 1.64 8.78 -11.58
C PRO A 32 2.87 8.07 -10.96
N HIS A 33 3.75 8.82 -10.29
CA HIS A 33 4.97 8.30 -9.67
C HIS A 33 4.95 8.44 -8.14
N GLY A 34 5.71 7.59 -7.44
CA GLY A 34 5.92 7.71 -5.99
C GLY A 34 4.67 7.40 -5.16
N ILE A 35 4.46 8.18 -4.08
CA ILE A 35 3.31 7.99 -3.18
C ILE A 35 1.97 8.17 -3.92
N GLU A 36 1.92 9.03 -4.93
CA GLU A 36 0.71 9.23 -5.74
C GLU A 36 0.34 7.94 -6.50
N ALA A 37 1.32 7.14 -6.92
CA ALA A 37 1.07 5.86 -7.58
C ALA A 37 0.45 4.85 -6.60
N LEU A 38 0.97 4.80 -5.37
CA LEU A 38 0.41 3.99 -4.28
C LEU A 38 -1.05 4.39 -4.01
N ALA A 39 -1.31 5.69 -3.86
CA ALA A 39 -2.63 6.21 -3.52
C ALA A 39 -3.67 6.02 -4.63
N SER A 40 -3.24 6.12 -5.90
CA SER A 40 -4.13 6.04 -7.05
C SER A 40 -4.40 4.63 -7.56
N THR A 41 -3.77 3.58 -7.01
CA THR A 41 -3.87 2.20 -7.55
C THR A 41 -5.33 1.74 -7.72
N LYS A 42 -6.16 1.90 -6.68
CA LYS A 42 -7.59 1.59 -6.75
C LYS A 42 -8.31 2.47 -7.78
N SER A 43 -8.06 3.78 -7.78
CA SER A 43 -8.71 4.71 -8.70
C SER A 43 -8.39 4.37 -10.17
N LEU A 44 -7.16 3.98 -10.48
CA LEU A 44 -6.78 3.53 -11.82
C LEU A 44 -7.46 2.21 -12.21
N ARG A 45 -7.63 1.26 -11.28
CA ARG A 45 -8.45 0.06 -11.50
C ARG A 45 -9.90 0.43 -11.80
N LEU A 46 -10.51 1.33 -11.03
CA LEU A 46 -11.91 1.75 -11.23
C LEU A 46 -12.11 2.53 -12.55
N LEU A 47 -11.10 3.28 -12.99
CA LEU A 47 -11.08 3.86 -14.34
C LEU A 47 -11.11 2.76 -15.40
N ALA A 48 -10.23 1.76 -15.31
CA ALA A 48 -10.21 0.61 -16.22
C ALA A 48 -11.57 -0.11 -16.25
N GLU A 49 -12.14 -0.45 -15.09
CA GLU A 49 -13.46 -1.09 -15.00
C GLU A 49 -14.57 -0.25 -15.66
N THR A 50 -14.53 1.08 -15.49
CA THR A 50 -15.51 1.99 -16.11
C THR A 50 -15.39 2.00 -17.64
N LEU A 51 -14.16 1.99 -18.16
CA LEU A 51 -13.88 1.94 -19.59
C LEU A 51 -14.25 0.58 -20.21
N ASN A 52 -14.00 -0.52 -19.49
CA ASN A 52 -14.34 -1.88 -19.93
C ASN A 52 -15.86 -2.05 -20.09
N ARG A 53 -16.65 -1.44 -19.20
CA ARG A 53 -18.12 -1.45 -19.27
C ARG A 53 -18.69 -0.77 -20.51
N VAL A 54 -17.91 0.05 -21.22
CA VAL A 54 -18.30 0.68 -22.48
C VAL A 54 -17.54 0.15 -23.70
N GLY A 55 -16.90 -1.01 -23.57
CA GLY A 55 -16.32 -1.73 -24.70
C GLY A 55 -14.87 -1.36 -25.04
N HIS A 56 -14.14 -0.70 -24.15
CA HIS A 56 -12.70 -0.47 -24.33
C HIS A 56 -11.90 -1.53 -23.58
N ALA A 57 -10.91 -2.17 -24.23
CA ALA A 57 -9.93 -2.95 -23.50
C ALA A 57 -8.93 -2.01 -22.83
N THR A 58 -8.38 -2.38 -21.67
CA THR A 58 -7.46 -1.52 -20.92
C THR A 58 -6.20 -2.27 -20.54
N LEU A 59 -5.08 -1.53 -20.47
CA LEU A 59 -3.82 -2.00 -19.89
C LEU A 59 -3.36 -1.01 -18.83
N ARG A 60 -3.23 -1.47 -17.60
CA ARG A 60 -2.55 -0.76 -16.50
C ARG A 60 -1.20 -1.44 -16.26
N TYR A 61 -0.18 -0.69 -15.88
CA TYR A 61 1.15 -1.26 -15.61
C TYR A 61 1.91 -0.42 -14.61
N ASP A 62 2.94 -1.01 -14.01
CA ASP A 62 3.84 -0.29 -13.11
C ASP A 62 5.03 0.25 -13.91
N LEU A 63 5.34 1.54 -13.80
CA LEU A 63 6.49 2.13 -14.48
C LEU A 63 7.78 1.36 -14.13
N PRO A 64 8.76 1.23 -15.06
CA PRO A 64 10.06 0.64 -14.77
C PRO A 64 10.66 1.12 -13.44
N GLY A 65 11.11 0.18 -12.61
CA GLY A 65 11.66 0.44 -11.28
C GLY A 65 10.63 0.75 -10.18
N THR A 66 9.32 0.67 -10.47
CA THR A 66 8.23 0.93 -9.51
C THR A 66 7.30 -0.29 -9.39
N GLY A 67 6.39 -0.29 -8.40
CA GLY A 67 5.41 -1.36 -8.20
C GLY A 67 6.05 -2.76 -8.19
N ASP A 68 5.50 -3.69 -8.96
CA ASP A 68 6.08 -5.02 -9.14
C ASP A 68 7.10 -5.09 -10.30
N SER A 69 7.21 -4.07 -11.16
CA SER A 69 8.17 -4.08 -12.28
C SER A 69 9.63 -4.21 -11.79
N LEU A 70 10.50 -4.81 -12.59
CA LEU A 70 11.92 -4.92 -12.26
C LEU A 70 12.59 -3.54 -12.16
N GLY A 71 13.76 -3.52 -11.54
CA GLY A 71 14.54 -2.32 -11.30
C GLY A 71 14.27 -1.68 -9.94
N SER A 72 14.90 -0.52 -9.72
CA SER A 72 14.91 0.19 -8.43
C SER A 72 14.84 1.71 -8.61
N ASP A 73 14.66 2.41 -7.50
CA ASP A 73 14.72 3.87 -7.49
C ASP A 73 16.10 4.45 -7.84
N LEU A 74 17.15 3.62 -7.76
CA LEU A 74 18.54 3.97 -8.02
C LEU A 74 18.96 3.74 -9.48
N ASP A 75 18.10 3.15 -10.30
CA ASP A 75 18.44 2.86 -11.69
C ASP A 75 18.65 4.18 -12.46
N PRO A 76 19.62 4.26 -13.38
CA PRO A 76 19.86 5.46 -14.19
C PRO A 76 18.79 5.61 -15.29
N GLY A 77 18.63 6.82 -15.83
CA GLY A 77 17.79 7.08 -17.00
C GLY A 77 16.30 6.76 -16.84
N ARG A 78 15.76 6.84 -15.60
CA ARG A 78 14.38 6.41 -15.28
C ARG A 78 13.33 7.10 -16.13
N VAL A 79 13.44 8.40 -16.35
CA VAL A 79 12.46 9.17 -17.14
C VAL A 79 12.42 8.66 -18.59
N ALA A 80 13.58 8.35 -19.18
CA ALA A 80 13.65 7.78 -20.52
C ALA A 80 13.02 6.37 -20.56
N ALA A 81 13.29 5.52 -19.56
CA ALA A 81 12.67 4.20 -19.45
C ALA A 81 11.15 4.28 -19.30
N TRP A 82 10.64 5.23 -18.50
CA TRP A 82 9.22 5.48 -18.34
C TRP A 82 8.55 5.92 -19.65
N LEU A 83 9.17 6.81 -20.41
CA LEU A 83 8.66 7.23 -21.72
C LEU A 83 8.65 6.06 -22.72
N ALA A 84 9.72 5.25 -22.76
CA ALA A 84 9.82 4.09 -23.64
C ALA A 84 8.78 2.99 -23.31
N SER A 85 8.36 2.88 -22.05
CA SER A 85 7.37 1.88 -21.62
C SER A 85 5.97 2.09 -22.21
N ILE A 86 5.61 3.33 -22.59
CA ILE A 86 4.26 3.67 -23.07
C ILE A 86 3.96 3.05 -24.45
N PRO A 87 4.78 3.25 -25.50
CA PRO A 87 4.57 2.59 -26.78
C PRO A 87 4.72 1.06 -26.67
N GLN A 88 5.59 0.56 -25.79
CA GLN A 88 5.70 -0.88 -25.51
C GLN A 88 4.38 -1.44 -24.95
N ALA A 89 3.81 -0.78 -23.93
CA ALA A 89 2.53 -1.14 -23.34
C ALA A 89 1.39 -1.08 -24.39
N ALA A 90 1.36 -0.04 -25.23
CA ALA A 90 0.41 0.05 -26.34
C ALA A 90 0.50 -1.15 -27.27
N SER A 91 1.72 -1.52 -27.69
CA SER A 91 1.94 -2.71 -28.52
C SER A 91 1.45 -4.00 -27.84
N GLN A 92 1.72 -4.17 -26.54
CA GLN A 92 1.25 -5.34 -25.80
C GLN A 92 -0.28 -5.42 -25.75
N LEU A 93 -0.95 -4.29 -25.49
CA LEU A 93 -2.41 -4.22 -25.49
C LEU A 93 -2.99 -4.59 -26.87
N GLN A 94 -2.42 -4.06 -27.95
CA GLN A 94 -2.85 -4.40 -29.32
C GLN A 94 -2.68 -5.89 -29.62
N GLN A 95 -1.52 -6.45 -29.30
CA GLN A 95 -1.23 -7.87 -29.55
C GLN A 95 -2.17 -8.78 -28.77
N ALA A 96 -2.42 -8.47 -27.50
CA ALA A 96 -3.21 -9.32 -26.61
C ALA A 96 -4.72 -9.26 -26.84
N THR A 97 -5.23 -8.14 -27.36
CA THR A 97 -6.69 -7.88 -27.43
C THR A 97 -7.21 -7.63 -28.85
N GLY A 98 -6.32 -7.40 -29.81
CA GLY A 98 -6.69 -7.11 -31.19
C GLY A 98 -7.21 -5.68 -31.42
N VAL A 99 -7.21 -4.81 -30.41
CA VAL A 99 -7.56 -3.39 -30.61
C VAL A 99 -6.66 -2.74 -31.66
N SER A 100 -7.24 -1.89 -32.50
CA SER A 100 -6.53 -1.27 -33.62
C SER A 100 -6.47 0.26 -33.52
N GLY A 101 -6.92 0.83 -32.41
CA GLY A 101 -6.70 2.22 -32.05
C GLY A 101 -6.34 2.31 -30.57
N ILE A 102 -5.35 3.15 -30.25
CA ILE A 102 -4.86 3.31 -28.88
C ILE A 102 -5.23 4.68 -28.33
N VAL A 103 -5.79 4.71 -27.15
CA VAL A 103 -5.90 5.91 -26.32
C VAL A 103 -4.90 5.78 -25.19
N VAL A 104 -4.15 6.84 -24.91
CA VAL A 104 -3.28 6.88 -23.72
C VAL A 104 -3.94 7.79 -22.69
N ALA A 105 -4.31 7.22 -21.55
CA ALA A 105 -4.84 7.94 -20.41
C ALA A 105 -3.76 8.04 -19.34
N GLY A 106 -3.45 9.24 -18.86
CA GLY A 106 -2.47 9.45 -17.80
C GLY A 106 -3.04 10.26 -16.66
N LEU A 107 -2.60 9.95 -15.44
CA LEU A 107 -2.94 10.70 -14.23
C LEU A 107 -1.72 11.48 -13.73
N ARG A 108 -1.87 12.78 -13.48
CA ARG A 108 -0.83 13.68 -12.94
C ARG A 108 0.47 13.56 -13.70
N PHE A 109 1.53 13.06 -13.08
CA PHE A 109 2.81 12.86 -13.77
C PHE A 109 2.70 11.85 -14.92
N GLY A 110 1.85 10.83 -14.80
CA GLY A 110 1.53 9.91 -15.88
C GLY A 110 0.89 10.60 -17.09
N ALA A 111 0.14 11.68 -16.88
CA ALA A 111 -0.41 12.50 -17.98
C ALA A 111 0.69 13.26 -18.73
N LEU A 112 1.69 13.79 -18.01
CA LEU A 112 2.85 14.42 -18.63
C LEU A 112 3.65 13.41 -19.46
N LEU A 113 3.87 12.21 -18.94
CA LEU A 113 4.53 11.12 -19.67
C LEU A 113 3.72 10.70 -20.90
N ALA A 114 2.40 10.50 -20.77
CA ALA A 114 1.50 10.13 -21.86
C ALA A 114 1.57 11.12 -23.03
N ALA A 115 1.51 12.43 -22.73
CA ALA A 115 1.63 13.46 -23.75
C ALA A 115 3.04 13.51 -24.36
N SER A 116 4.09 13.30 -23.56
CA SER A 116 5.49 13.31 -24.02
C SER A 116 5.83 12.15 -24.94
N ALA A 117 5.21 10.98 -24.74
CA ALA A 117 5.42 9.78 -25.56
C ALA A 117 4.41 9.65 -26.72
N ALA A 118 3.47 10.59 -26.87
CA ALA A 118 2.34 10.47 -27.78
C ALA A 118 2.74 10.21 -29.25
N SER A 119 3.80 10.87 -29.73
CA SER A 119 4.28 10.72 -31.11
C SER A 119 4.90 9.35 -31.40
N GLU A 120 5.29 8.61 -30.36
CA GLU A 120 5.89 7.27 -30.46
C GLU A 120 4.82 6.17 -30.45
N VAL A 121 3.57 6.49 -30.12
CA VAL A 121 2.48 5.52 -30.02
C VAL A 121 1.85 5.25 -31.38
N ALA A 122 2.01 4.01 -31.87
CA ALA A 122 1.36 3.55 -33.10
C ALA A 122 -0.17 3.52 -32.95
N ASP A 123 -0.89 3.81 -34.04
CA ASP A 123 -2.36 3.84 -34.09
C ASP A 123 -3.02 4.72 -33.00
N LEU A 124 -2.34 5.80 -32.56
CA LEU A 124 -2.86 6.71 -31.55
C LEU A 124 -4.18 7.35 -32.02
N ALA A 125 -5.25 7.06 -31.29
CA ALA A 125 -6.61 7.53 -31.50
C ALA A 125 -6.97 8.72 -30.60
N GLY A 126 -6.30 8.89 -29.46
CA GLY A 126 -6.49 10.06 -28.60
C GLY A 126 -5.73 10.01 -27.28
N LEU A 127 -5.82 11.10 -26.50
CA LEU A 127 -5.26 11.18 -25.16
C LEU A 127 -6.29 11.65 -24.12
N VAL A 128 -6.19 11.12 -22.91
CA VAL A 128 -6.89 11.65 -21.74
C VAL A 128 -5.89 12.01 -20.66
N LEU A 129 -5.78 13.30 -20.37
CA LEU A 129 -4.83 13.87 -19.43
C LEU A 129 -5.59 14.29 -18.16
N ILE A 130 -5.51 13.48 -17.12
CA ILE A 130 -6.21 13.70 -15.85
C ILE A 130 -5.27 14.41 -14.88
N ASP A 131 -5.65 15.61 -14.47
CA ASP A 131 -4.91 16.51 -13.58
C ASP A 131 -3.43 16.69 -13.97
N PRO A 132 -3.10 17.02 -15.23
CA PRO A 132 -1.75 16.88 -15.73
C PRO A 132 -0.76 17.82 -15.04
N ILE A 133 0.43 17.30 -14.75
CA ILE A 133 1.60 18.14 -14.48
C ILE A 133 1.98 18.84 -15.78
N THR A 134 1.86 20.18 -15.83
CA THR A 134 2.15 20.93 -17.06
C THR A 134 3.64 21.16 -17.29
N ARG A 135 4.41 21.36 -16.22
CA ARG A 135 5.83 21.73 -16.27
C ARG A 135 6.62 20.99 -15.20
N GLY A 136 7.58 20.17 -15.62
CA GLY A 136 8.36 19.36 -14.68
C GLY A 136 9.20 20.18 -13.69
N ARG A 137 9.61 21.41 -14.06
CA ARG A 137 10.27 22.34 -13.12
C ARG A 137 9.39 22.72 -11.93
N ILE A 138 8.08 22.85 -12.13
CA ILE A 138 7.12 23.14 -11.05
C ILE A 138 6.93 21.86 -10.23
N TYR A 139 6.79 20.72 -10.90
CA TYR A 139 6.63 19.43 -10.24
C TYR A 139 7.79 19.07 -9.31
N THR A 140 9.04 19.32 -9.68
CA THR A 140 10.17 19.05 -8.76
C THR A 140 10.11 19.87 -7.47
N ARG A 141 9.52 21.07 -7.51
CA ARG A 141 9.26 21.89 -6.30
C ARG A 141 8.09 21.33 -5.50
N GLU A 142 7.04 20.89 -6.18
CA GLU A 142 5.91 20.20 -5.57
C GLU A 142 6.36 18.94 -4.84
N LEU A 143 7.16 18.08 -5.48
CA LEU A 143 7.77 16.90 -4.86
C LEU A 143 8.54 17.26 -3.60
N ALA A 144 9.35 18.33 -3.61
CA ALA A 144 10.11 18.77 -2.43
C ALA A 144 9.19 19.21 -1.28
N MET A 145 8.07 19.87 -1.59
CA MET A 145 7.06 20.23 -0.58
C MET A 145 6.34 18.99 -0.04
N THR A 146 5.95 18.06 -0.92
CA THR A 146 5.34 16.78 -0.55
C THR A 146 6.27 15.96 0.34
N ALA A 147 7.56 15.90 0.03
CA ALA A 147 8.56 15.21 0.84
C ALA A 147 8.56 15.71 2.29
N ARG A 148 8.66 17.03 2.46
CA ARG A 148 8.63 17.68 3.78
C ARG A 148 7.31 17.42 4.51
N ALA A 149 6.17 17.57 3.83
CA ALA A 149 4.85 17.37 4.42
C ALA A 149 4.61 15.92 4.86
N VAL A 150 5.05 14.94 4.06
CA VAL A 150 4.97 13.51 4.39
C VAL A 150 5.86 13.20 5.59
N ALA A 151 7.10 13.70 5.62
CA ALA A 151 8.00 13.52 6.75
C ALA A 151 7.41 14.14 8.03
N GLU A 152 6.88 15.35 7.98
CA GLU A 152 6.23 16.02 9.11
C GLU A 152 5.01 15.24 9.62
N GLY A 153 4.15 14.76 8.70
CA GLY A 153 3.00 13.91 9.04
C GLY A 153 3.39 12.58 9.68
N ALA A 154 4.54 12.02 9.26
CA ALA A 154 5.16 10.83 9.85
C ALA A 154 6.01 11.13 11.10
N ARG A 155 6.13 12.40 11.50
CA ARG A 155 6.96 12.88 12.64
C ARG A 155 8.45 12.57 12.48
N LEU A 156 8.89 12.52 11.25
CA LEU A 156 10.30 12.46 10.86
C LEU A 156 10.82 13.88 10.62
N ASP A 157 12.15 14.02 10.58
CA ASP A 157 12.78 15.31 10.27
C ASP A 157 12.48 15.72 8.82
N PRO A 158 11.72 16.80 8.58
CA PRO A 158 11.40 17.25 7.22
C PRO A 158 12.63 17.76 6.48
N ASP A 159 13.67 18.23 7.17
CA ASP A 159 14.89 18.73 6.53
C ASP A 159 15.81 17.56 6.08
N ALA A 160 15.64 16.37 6.65
CA ALA A 160 16.35 15.15 6.25
C ALA A 160 15.86 14.54 4.91
N THR A 161 14.77 15.07 4.34
CA THR A 161 14.19 14.57 3.08
C THR A 161 15.04 14.89 1.85
N SER A 162 15.84 15.96 1.90
CA SER A 162 16.76 16.34 0.83
C SER A 162 18.15 15.80 1.12
N THR A 163 18.58 14.80 0.34
CA THR A 163 19.83 14.06 0.56
C THR A 163 20.88 14.33 -0.52
N GLU A 164 22.05 13.71 -0.38
CA GLU A 164 23.05 13.73 -1.45
C GLU A 164 22.65 12.89 -2.68
N ALA A 165 21.79 11.89 -2.52
CA ALA A 165 21.34 11.06 -3.63
C ALA A 165 20.17 11.69 -4.40
N GLY A 166 19.39 12.56 -3.74
CA GLY A 166 18.18 13.14 -4.29
C GLY A 166 17.15 13.45 -3.20
N LEU A 167 15.87 13.31 -3.53
CA LEU A 167 14.76 13.61 -2.63
C LEU A 167 14.09 12.33 -2.15
N LEU A 168 14.00 12.14 -0.83
CA LEU A 168 13.29 11.04 -0.19
C LEU A 168 11.85 11.45 0.12
N ILE A 169 10.89 10.70 -0.42
CA ILE A 169 9.45 10.96 -0.29
C ILE A 169 8.78 9.67 0.18
N GLY A 170 8.38 9.62 1.46
CA GLY A 170 7.73 8.43 2.04
C GLY A 170 8.55 7.14 1.84
N GLY A 171 9.87 7.24 1.97
CA GLY A 171 10.78 6.10 1.87
C GLY A 171 11.22 5.73 0.46
N LEU A 172 10.67 6.39 -0.57
CA LEU A 172 11.06 6.24 -1.98
C LEU A 172 12.06 7.35 -2.37
N LEU A 173 13.05 7.01 -3.20
CA LEU A 173 14.07 7.96 -3.64
C LEU A 173 13.76 8.46 -5.06
N THR A 174 13.72 9.78 -5.22
CA THR A 174 13.82 10.42 -6.54
C THR A 174 15.23 10.98 -6.68
N THR A 175 16.08 10.32 -7.48
CA THR A 175 17.50 10.70 -7.63
C THR A 175 17.65 12.09 -8.23
N ARG A 176 18.81 12.74 -8.01
CA ARG A 176 19.09 14.05 -8.65
C ARG A 176 19.00 13.99 -10.17
N GLU A 177 19.53 12.92 -10.77
CA GLU A 177 19.42 12.66 -12.20
C GLU A 177 17.95 12.64 -12.64
N THR A 178 17.12 11.86 -11.95
CA THR A 178 15.67 11.82 -12.22
C THR A 178 15.05 13.20 -12.07
N LEU A 179 15.37 13.96 -11.01
CA LEU A 179 14.86 15.32 -10.83
C LEU A 179 15.29 16.28 -11.96
N ASP A 180 16.50 16.13 -12.50
CA ASP A 180 16.98 16.96 -13.59
C ASP A 180 16.32 16.60 -14.92
N ASP A 181 16.13 15.30 -15.20
CA ASP A 181 15.37 14.82 -16.37
C ASP A 181 13.91 15.29 -16.31
N LEU A 182 13.27 15.23 -15.13
CA LEU A 182 11.92 15.75 -14.93
C LEU A 182 11.82 17.24 -15.31
N LYS A 183 12.82 18.06 -14.96
CA LYS A 183 12.83 19.50 -15.29
C LYS A 183 12.85 19.79 -16.80
N ALA A 184 13.25 18.83 -17.62
CA ALA A 184 13.27 18.96 -19.07
C ALA A 184 11.88 18.81 -19.71
N LEU A 185 10.93 18.17 -19.02
CA LEU A 185 9.58 17.93 -19.54
C LEU A 185 8.68 19.17 -19.38
N ASP A 186 7.95 19.50 -20.45
CA ASP A 186 7.08 20.67 -20.53
C ASP A 186 5.92 20.43 -21.51
N LEU A 187 4.74 20.11 -20.97
CA LEU A 187 3.53 19.83 -21.72
C LEU A 187 3.12 21.00 -22.63
N SER A 188 3.37 22.24 -22.19
CA SER A 188 2.98 23.44 -22.94
C SER A 188 3.75 23.64 -24.23
N LYS A 189 4.86 22.92 -24.41
CA LYS A 189 5.71 22.95 -25.61
C LYS A 189 5.47 21.77 -26.55
N LEU A 190 4.64 20.81 -26.15
CA LEU A 190 4.36 19.62 -26.94
C LEU A 190 3.27 19.90 -27.96
N THR A 191 3.40 19.27 -29.13
CA THR A 191 2.31 19.17 -30.11
C THR A 191 1.64 17.83 -29.92
N ILE A 192 0.34 17.83 -29.60
CA ILE A 192 -0.41 16.59 -29.43
C ILE A 192 -0.91 16.11 -30.79
N PRO A 193 -0.51 14.91 -31.27
CA PRO A 193 -0.77 14.45 -32.63
C PRO A 193 -2.16 13.81 -32.83
N ALA A 194 -3.04 13.87 -31.83
CA ALA A 194 -4.37 13.23 -31.84
C ALA A 194 -5.36 14.06 -31.00
N PRO A 195 -6.69 13.80 -31.10
CA PRO A 195 -7.66 14.40 -30.20
C PRO A 195 -7.28 14.17 -28.74
N ALA A 196 -7.42 15.19 -27.89
CA ALA A 196 -7.10 15.08 -26.48
C ALA A 196 -8.14 15.75 -25.58
N LEU A 197 -8.28 15.20 -24.38
CA LEU A 197 -9.04 15.74 -23.27
C LEU A 197 -8.12 16.04 -22.10
N ILE A 198 -8.26 17.22 -21.51
CA ILE A 198 -7.66 17.60 -20.24
C ILE A 198 -8.77 17.73 -19.20
N LEU A 199 -8.72 16.91 -18.17
CA LEU A 199 -9.54 17.06 -16.97
C LEU A 199 -8.65 17.69 -15.91
N HIS A 200 -8.99 18.87 -15.40
CA HIS A 200 -8.14 19.56 -14.42
C HIS A 200 -8.93 19.98 -13.19
N ARG A 201 -8.26 20.10 -12.04
CA ARG A 201 -8.87 20.66 -10.83
C ARG A 201 -9.31 22.12 -11.06
N PRO A 202 -10.41 22.59 -10.43
CA PRO A 202 -10.75 24.01 -10.43
C PRO A 202 -9.57 24.86 -9.92
N GLY A 203 -9.25 25.92 -10.66
CA GLY A 203 -8.14 26.83 -10.31
C GLY A 203 -6.76 26.44 -10.86
N ALA A 204 -6.59 25.27 -11.51
CA ALA A 204 -5.36 24.93 -12.24
C ALA A 204 -5.25 25.72 -13.55
N GLN A 205 -4.82 26.98 -13.45
CA GLN A 205 -4.73 27.92 -14.58
C GLN A 205 -3.74 27.47 -15.67
N ASP A 206 -2.67 26.78 -15.27
CA ASP A 206 -1.69 26.24 -16.20
C ASP A 206 -2.31 25.15 -17.09
N ALA A 207 -3.04 24.19 -16.52
CA ALA A 207 -3.75 23.17 -17.29
C ALA A 207 -4.89 23.77 -18.12
N ALA A 208 -5.68 24.68 -17.54
CA ALA A 208 -6.79 25.35 -18.23
C ALA A 208 -6.30 26.15 -19.46
N SER A 209 -5.12 26.77 -19.38
CA SER A 209 -4.56 27.55 -20.49
C SER A 209 -4.24 26.72 -21.73
N LEU A 210 -4.11 25.40 -21.60
CA LEU A 210 -3.90 24.49 -22.75
C LEU A 210 -5.13 24.40 -23.66
N ALA A 211 -6.32 24.83 -23.22
CA ALA A 211 -7.47 24.96 -24.12
C ALA A 211 -7.19 25.89 -25.32
N ALA A 212 -6.33 26.90 -25.13
CA ALA A 212 -5.97 27.84 -26.19
C ALA A 212 -5.19 27.19 -27.35
N THR A 213 -4.67 25.97 -27.17
CA THR A 213 -4.00 25.19 -28.23
C THR A 213 -4.95 24.28 -29.00
N GLY A 214 -6.26 24.36 -28.74
CA GLY A 214 -7.29 23.57 -29.43
C GLY A 214 -7.58 22.21 -28.80
N ILE A 215 -7.07 21.96 -27.59
CA ILE A 215 -7.35 20.75 -26.81
C ILE A 215 -8.64 20.97 -25.99
N ASP A 216 -9.50 19.95 -25.91
CA ASP A 216 -10.66 20.00 -25.00
C ASP A 216 -10.15 20.04 -23.56
N ALA A 217 -10.47 21.08 -22.78
CA ALA A 217 -10.11 21.15 -21.37
C ALA A 217 -11.33 21.52 -20.53
N GLU A 218 -11.57 20.78 -19.45
CA GLU A 218 -12.68 21.03 -18.54
C GLU A 218 -12.30 20.84 -17.05
N PRO A 219 -12.85 21.67 -16.16
CA PRO A 219 -12.63 21.53 -14.73
C PRO A 219 -13.48 20.39 -14.15
N VAL A 220 -12.90 19.61 -13.23
CA VAL A 220 -13.60 18.55 -12.49
C VAL A 220 -13.21 18.55 -11.01
N ASP A 221 -14.21 18.50 -10.14
CA ASP A 221 -14.02 18.42 -8.69
C ASP A 221 -13.47 17.06 -8.24
N GLY A 222 -12.84 17.04 -7.06
CA GLY A 222 -12.40 15.81 -6.40
C GLY A 222 -11.04 15.26 -6.85
N LEU A 223 -10.40 15.82 -7.87
CA LEU A 223 -9.08 15.40 -8.33
C LEU A 223 -7.99 15.55 -7.24
N ASP A 224 -8.13 16.54 -6.37
CA ASP A 224 -7.22 16.79 -5.25
C ASP A 224 -7.18 15.63 -4.24
N ALA A 225 -8.27 14.87 -4.13
CA ALA A 225 -8.40 13.79 -3.16
C ALA A 225 -7.60 12.53 -3.53
N ILE A 226 -7.11 12.42 -4.77
CA ILE A 226 -6.25 11.31 -5.19
C ILE A 226 -4.83 11.44 -4.62
N GLY A 227 -4.36 12.67 -4.42
CA GLY A 227 -3.01 12.98 -3.90
C GLY A 227 -2.86 12.82 -2.39
N LEU A 228 -3.93 12.43 -1.68
CA LEU A 228 -3.88 12.13 -0.25
C LEU A 228 -3.09 10.84 0.02
N SER A 229 -2.80 10.55 1.29
CA SER A 229 -2.19 9.26 1.64
C SER A 229 -3.04 8.10 1.11
N PRO A 230 -2.45 6.93 0.80
CA PRO A 230 -3.22 5.81 0.21
C PRO A 230 -4.46 5.44 0.99
N THR A 231 -4.41 5.50 2.33
CA THR A 231 -5.55 5.28 3.22
C THR A 231 -6.66 6.31 3.06
N MET A 232 -6.34 7.57 2.74
CA MET A 232 -7.32 8.67 2.64
C MET A 232 -7.73 8.99 1.20
N ALA A 233 -7.12 8.35 0.21
CA ALA A 233 -7.37 8.63 -1.20
C ALA A 233 -8.83 8.31 -1.57
N VAL A 234 -9.46 9.24 -2.31
CA VAL A 234 -10.84 9.11 -2.79
C VAL A 234 -10.86 9.11 -4.32
N THR A 235 -11.65 8.19 -4.88
CA THR A 235 -11.76 8.03 -6.32
C THR A 235 -12.61 9.15 -6.97
N PRO A 236 -12.09 9.88 -7.98
CA PRO A 236 -12.84 10.94 -8.65
C PRO A 236 -13.77 10.37 -9.74
N HIS A 237 -14.86 9.72 -9.34
CA HIS A 237 -15.81 9.08 -10.27
C HIS A 237 -16.33 10.03 -11.35
N ALA A 238 -16.51 11.32 -11.02
CA ALA A 238 -16.93 12.34 -11.98
C ALA A 238 -15.93 12.47 -13.14
N ALA A 239 -14.62 12.50 -12.85
CA ALA A 239 -13.58 12.59 -13.89
C ALA A 239 -13.61 11.35 -14.80
N PHE A 240 -13.84 10.16 -14.25
CA PHE A 240 -13.90 8.94 -15.04
C PHE A 240 -15.13 8.91 -15.94
N GLY A 241 -16.28 9.39 -15.45
CA GLY A 241 -17.49 9.55 -16.27
C GLY A 241 -17.27 10.53 -17.43
N ARG A 242 -16.57 11.64 -17.20
CA ARG A 242 -16.20 12.62 -18.23
C ARG A 242 -15.24 12.03 -19.27
N ALA A 243 -14.18 11.36 -18.83
CA ALA A 243 -13.26 10.65 -19.71
C ALA A 243 -14.02 9.62 -20.58
N THR A 244 -14.88 8.81 -19.97
CA THR A 244 -15.69 7.81 -20.69
C THR A 244 -16.61 8.44 -21.73
N THR A 245 -17.27 9.55 -21.37
CA THR A 245 -18.14 10.30 -22.29
C THR A 245 -17.36 10.87 -23.47
N TRP A 246 -16.16 11.37 -23.21
CA TRP A 246 -15.29 11.90 -24.26
C TRP A 246 -14.81 10.79 -25.21
N LEU A 247 -14.39 9.64 -24.66
CA LEU A 247 -13.93 8.48 -25.44
C LEU A 247 -15.04 7.95 -26.37
N ALA A 248 -16.30 8.00 -25.93
CA ALA A 248 -17.44 7.59 -26.75
C ALA A 248 -17.64 8.43 -28.02
N ARG A 249 -17.00 9.61 -28.13
CA ARG A 249 -17.02 10.46 -29.33
C ARG A 249 -15.95 10.07 -30.35
N LEU A 250 -14.96 9.26 -29.96
CA LEU A 250 -13.93 8.76 -30.87
C LEU A 250 -14.54 7.69 -31.80
N PRO A 251 -14.08 7.62 -33.07
CA PRO A 251 -14.57 6.62 -33.99
C PRO A 251 -14.18 5.21 -33.53
N SER A 252 -15.13 4.28 -33.58
CA SER A 252 -14.84 2.86 -33.38
C SER A 252 -13.88 2.35 -34.44
N ARG A 253 -13.20 1.25 -34.13
CA ARG A 253 -12.16 0.66 -34.97
C ARG A 253 -12.43 -0.84 -35.20
N PRO A 254 -12.01 -1.41 -36.34
CA PRO A 254 -12.08 -2.85 -36.53
C PRO A 254 -11.09 -3.56 -35.59
N LEU A 255 -11.44 -4.75 -35.13
CA LEU A 255 -10.48 -5.60 -34.43
C LEU A 255 -9.53 -6.29 -35.40
N ARG A 256 -8.30 -6.50 -34.94
CA ARG A 256 -7.26 -7.34 -35.55
C ARG A 256 -7.20 -8.69 -34.81
N PRO A 257 -6.57 -9.73 -35.41
CA PRO A 257 -6.33 -10.98 -34.70
C PRO A 257 -5.51 -10.75 -33.42
N ALA A 258 -6.02 -11.26 -32.29
CA ALA A 258 -5.36 -11.21 -31.00
C ALA A 258 -4.56 -12.50 -30.73
N ALA A 259 -3.48 -12.39 -29.97
CA ALA A 259 -2.70 -13.52 -29.47
C ALA A 259 -2.88 -13.61 -27.94
N ALA A 260 -3.10 -14.82 -27.42
CA ALA A 260 -3.15 -15.00 -25.97
C ALA A 260 -1.78 -14.63 -25.36
N PRO A 261 -1.74 -13.83 -24.27
CA PRO A 261 -0.48 -13.52 -23.61
C PRO A 261 0.14 -14.78 -23.00
N ALA A 262 1.47 -14.83 -22.99
CA ALA A 262 2.21 -15.88 -22.30
C ALA A 262 2.00 -15.78 -20.76
N PRO A 263 2.26 -16.86 -20.00
CA PRO A 263 2.27 -16.79 -18.55
C PRO A 263 3.17 -15.66 -18.05
N ALA A 264 2.60 -14.79 -17.22
CA ALA A 264 3.31 -13.67 -16.64
C ALA A 264 4.29 -14.17 -15.56
N VAL A 265 5.58 -14.10 -15.84
CA VAL A 265 6.65 -14.48 -14.92
C VAL A 265 7.74 -13.40 -14.97
N LEU A 266 8.12 -12.89 -13.80
CA LEU A 266 9.28 -12.01 -13.62
C LEU A 266 10.40 -12.78 -12.96
N GLU A 267 11.59 -12.73 -13.54
CA GLU A 267 12.77 -13.37 -12.99
C GLU A 267 13.82 -12.31 -12.65
N GLY A 268 14.47 -12.48 -11.51
CA GLY A 268 15.60 -11.65 -11.10
C GLY A 268 16.63 -12.49 -10.34
N THR A 269 17.60 -11.82 -9.74
CA THR A 269 18.68 -12.50 -9.01
C THR A 269 18.12 -13.20 -7.76
N GLY A 270 18.00 -14.53 -7.83
CA GLY A 270 17.59 -15.38 -6.71
C GLY A 270 16.07 -15.48 -6.48
N PHE A 271 15.25 -14.87 -7.33
CA PHE A 271 13.78 -14.93 -7.20
C PHE A 271 13.07 -15.11 -8.54
N VAL A 272 11.86 -15.65 -8.46
CA VAL A 272 10.85 -15.71 -9.53
C VAL A 272 9.53 -15.22 -8.97
N GLU A 273 8.89 -14.28 -9.65
CA GLU A 273 7.60 -13.69 -9.31
C GLU A 273 6.53 -14.06 -10.32
N GLU A 274 5.42 -14.58 -9.82
CA GLU A 274 4.26 -15.00 -10.58
C GLU A 274 3.04 -14.19 -10.10
N PRO A 275 2.60 -13.16 -10.84
CA PRO A 275 1.29 -12.55 -10.61
C PRO A 275 0.18 -13.52 -10.98
N ILE A 276 -0.77 -13.71 -10.06
CA ILE A 276 -1.84 -14.68 -10.19
C ILE A 276 -3.17 -14.07 -9.79
N THR A 277 -4.23 -14.55 -10.43
CA THR A 277 -5.59 -14.38 -9.93
C THR A 277 -5.98 -15.60 -9.10
N PHE A 278 -6.71 -15.39 -8.01
CA PHE A 278 -7.08 -16.48 -7.09
C PHE A 278 -8.44 -16.23 -6.41
N GLY A 279 -8.85 -17.19 -5.58
CA GLY A 279 -10.11 -17.17 -4.87
C GLY A 279 -11.34 -17.38 -5.76
N PRO A 280 -12.55 -17.18 -5.23
CA PRO A 280 -13.79 -17.45 -5.96
C PRO A 280 -13.84 -16.69 -7.29
N ALA A 281 -14.06 -17.45 -8.38
CA ALA A 281 -14.08 -16.95 -9.75
C ALA A 281 -12.79 -16.22 -10.21
N GLY A 282 -11.65 -16.45 -9.55
CA GLY A 282 -10.37 -15.83 -9.90
C GLY A 282 -10.41 -14.31 -9.81
N GLN A 283 -11.14 -13.77 -8.82
CA GLN A 283 -11.37 -12.33 -8.70
C GLN A 283 -10.31 -11.60 -7.88
N LEU A 284 -9.58 -12.28 -6.99
CA LEU A 284 -8.55 -11.64 -6.17
C LEU A 284 -7.21 -11.64 -6.91
N PHE A 285 -6.34 -10.68 -6.59
CA PHE A 285 -5.02 -10.55 -7.17
C PHE A 285 -3.90 -10.67 -6.14
N GLY A 286 -2.82 -11.34 -6.51
CA GLY A 286 -1.58 -11.34 -5.73
C GLY A 286 -0.37 -11.75 -6.55
N VAL A 287 0.81 -11.61 -5.95
CA VAL A 287 2.10 -11.96 -6.54
C VAL A 287 2.79 -12.97 -5.64
N LEU A 288 3.00 -14.18 -6.18
CA LEU A 288 3.80 -15.21 -5.55
C LEU A 288 5.26 -14.98 -5.89
N CYS A 289 6.09 -14.73 -4.88
CA CYS A 289 7.54 -14.63 -5.01
C CYS A 289 8.18 -15.88 -4.42
N ARG A 290 8.93 -16.61 -5.23
CA ARG A 290 9.59 -17.87 -4.83
C ARG A 290 11.09 -17.83 -5.16
N PRO A 291 11.92 -18.59 -4.45
CA PRO A 291 13.30 -18.83 -4.85
C PRO A 291 13.38 -19.36 -6.30
N SER A 292 14.46 -19.03 -7.00
CA SER A 292 14.71 -19.56 -8.36
C SER A 292 14.95 -21.09 -8.34
N SER A 293 15.47 -21.62 -7.23
CA SER A 293 15.52 -23.06 -6.97
C SER A 293 14.16 -23.58 -6.49
N LEU A 294 13.81 -24.83 -6.80
CA LEU A 294 12.58 -25.47 -6.32
C LEU A 294 12.43 -25.29 -4.79
N ALA A 295 11.44 -24.50 -4.37
CA ALA A 295 11.05 -24.37 -2.98
C ALA A 295 10.03 -25.46 -2.65
N THR A 296 10.20 -26.13 -1.51
CA THR A 296 9.18 -26.99 -0.93
C THR A 296 9.04 -26.66 0.55
N GLY A 297 7.82 -26.47 1.03
CA GLY A 297 7.51 -26.32 2.45
C GLY A 297 6.68 -25.09 2.76
N GLU A 298 7.33 -23.97 3.08
CA GLU A 298 6.68 -22.84 3.73
C GLU A 298 6.47 -21.63 2.82
N VAL A 299 5.42 -20.87 3.11
CA VAL A 299 5.14 -19.59 2.45
C VAL A 299 4.74 -18.55 3.50
N LEU A 300 5.26 -17.33 3.33
CA LEU A 300 4.83 -16.17 4.10
C LEU A 300 3.73 -15.43 3.36
N LEU A 301 2.52 -15.39 3.91
CA LEU A 301 1.44 -14.53 3.43
C LEU A 301 1.68 -13.10 3.94
N ILE A 302 1.62 -12.11 3.04
CA ILE A 302 1.80 -10.70 3.38
C ILE A 302 0.50 -9.97 3.11
N LEU A 303 -0.16 -9.48 4.17
CA LEU A 303 -1.44 -8.79 4.07
C LEU A 303 -1.27 -7.28 3.83
N ASN A 304 -2.29 -6.65 3.24
CA ASN A 304 -2.37 -5.19 3.12
C ASN A 304 -2.33 -4.49 4.49
N ALA A 305 -1.86 -3.24 4.50
CA ALA A 305 -1.90 -2.34 5.65
C ALA A 305 -2.62 -1.05 5.26
N GLY A 306 -3.69 -0.70 5.98
CA GLY A 306 -4.59 0.37 5.54
C GLY A 306 -5.15 0.08 4.15
N ARG A 307 -5.15 1.08 3.25
CA ARG A 307 -5.47 0.90 1.82
C ARG A 307 -4.24 0.72 0.93
N ASN A 308 -3.05 0.47 1.52
CA ASN A 308 -1.86 0.23 0.71
C ASN A 308 -2.07 -1.04 -0.13
N PRO A 309 -1.84 -1.00 -1.46
CA PRO A 309 -1.84 -2.20 -2.29
C PRO A 309 -0.74 -3.18 -1.85
N HIS A 310 -0.78 -4.39 -2.38
CA HIS A 310 0.11 -5.49 -2.04
C HIS A 310 1.60 -5.18 -2.18
N ILE A 311 1.98 -4.14 -2.94
CA ILE A 311 3.37 -3.64 -3.04
C ILE A 311 3.88 -2.95 -1.76
N GLY A 312 2.98 -2.58 -0.85
CA GLY A 312 3.27 -2.00 0.45
C GLY A 312 3.76 -0.55 0.40
N TRP A 313 3.74 0.10 1.56
CA TRP A 313 4.35 1.42 1.72
C TRP A 313 5.83 1.38 1.36
N ALA A 314 6.32 2.41 0.67
CA ALA A 314 7.69 2.48 0.17
C ALA A 314 8.15 1.25 -0.64
N ARG A 315 7.22 0.55 -1.31
CA ARG A 315 7.51 -0.69 -2.08
C ARG A 315 8.12 -1.81 -1.23
N SER A 316 7.91 -1.76 0.09
CA SER A 316 8.64 -2.57 1.07
C SER A 316 8.33 -4.06 0.99
N THR A 317 7.10 -4.46 0.68
CA THR A 317 6.72 -5.88 0.61
C THR A 317 7.29 -6.54 -0.63
N VAL A 318 7.44 -5.83 -1.75
CA VAL A 318 8.14 -6.31 -2.95
C VAL A 318 9.62 -6.54 -2.64
N ALA A 319 10.28 -5.55 -2.04
CA ALA A 319 11.69 -5.66 -1.66
C ALA A 319 11.93 -6.81 -0.66
N MET A 320 11.07 -6.93 0.35
CA MET A 320 11.11 -8.01 1.34
C MET A 320 10.89 -9.37 0.69
N ALA A 321 9.86 -9.52 -0.15
CA ALA A 321 9.55 -10.78 -0.82
C ALA A 321 10.72 -11.29 -1.69
N ARG A 322 11.33 -10.40 -2.48
CA ARG A 322 12.48 -10.74 -3.33
C ARG A 322 13.70 -11.13 -2.51
N ARG A 323 13.98 -10.42 -1.40
CA ARG A 323 15.07 -10.77 -0.48
C ARG A 323 14.83 -12.11 0.22
N LEU A 324 13.61 -12.35 0.72
CA LEU A 324 13.24 -13.64 1.32
C LEU A 324 13.38 -14.80 0.32
N ALA A 325 13.00 -14.59 -0.95
CA ALA A 325 13.19 -15.58 -2.01
C ALA A 325 14.67 -15.87 -2.27
N ALA A 326 15.52 -14.83 -2.31
CA ALA A 326 16.97 -15.01 -2.41
C ALA A 326 17.57 -15.75 -1.19
N GLU A 327 16.94 -15.67 -0.01
CA GLU A 327 17.26 -16.43 1.19
C GLU A 327 16.56 -17.81 1.27
N GLY A 328 15.83 -18.21 0.22
CA GLY A 328 15.22 -19.53 0.11
C GLY A 328 13.82 -19.67 0.72
N THR A 329 13.12 -18.56 0.99
CA THR A 329 11.75 -18.53 1.54
C THR A 329 10.77 -17.98 0.50
N ALA A 330 9.67 -18.68 0.24
CA ALA A 330 8.59 -18.17 -0.62
C ALA A 330 7.67 -17.20 0.15
N SER A 331 7.08 -16.26 -0.57
CA SER A 331 6.08 -15.34 -0.02
C SER A 331 4.97 -15.03 -1.02
N PHE A 332 3.77 -14.78 -0.51
CA PHE A 332 2.62 -14.40 -1.31
C PHE A 332 2.02 -13.11 -0.77
N ARG A 333 2.15 -12.03 -1.56
CA ARG A 333 1.55 -10.72 -1.28
C ARG A 333 0.28 -10.59 -2.12
N PHE A 334 -0.82 -10.16 -1.53
CA PHE A 334 -2.10 -10.11 -2.23
C PHE A 334 -2.97 -8.97 -1.74
N ASP A 335 -3.91 -8.58 -2.60
CA ASP A 335 -4.89 -7.53 -2.30
C ASP A 335 -6.19 -8.12 -1.78
N LEU A 336 -6.66 -7.61 -0.65
CA LEU A 336 -8.01 -7.82 -0.14
C LEU A 336 -9.04 -7.10 -1.04
N ARG A 337 -10.30 -7.54 -1.02
CA ARG A 337 -11.37 -6.89 -1.79
C ARG A 337 -11.45 -5.41 -1.43
N GLY A 338 -11.60 -4.57 -2.45
CA GLY A 338 -11.65 -3.12 -2.28
C GLY A 338 -10.29 -2.43 -2.10
N ILE A 339 -9.18 -3.19 -2.09
CA ILE A 339 -7.81 -2.67 -2.01
C ILE A 339 -7.07 -3.02 -3.31
N GLY A 340 -6.21 -2.10 -3.76
CA GLY A 340 -5.30 -2.35 -4.88
C GLY A 340 -5.99 -2.88 -6.13
N ASP A 341 -5.56 -4.04 -6.60
CA ASP A 341 -6.04 -4.70 -7.82
C ASP A 341 -7.22 -5.66 -7.60
N SER A 342 -7.60 -5.95 -6.35
CA SER A 342 -8.76 -6.79 -6.06
C SER A 342 -10.06 -5.97 -6.10
N PRO A 343 -11.14 -6.49 -6.70
CA PRO A 343 -12.37 -5.75 -6.93
C PRO A 343 -13.07 -5.43 -5.61
N ASP A 344 -13.91 -4.41 -5.67
CA ASP A 344 -14.77 -4.03 -4.56
C ASP A 344 -15.81 -5.13 -4.30
N ARG A 345 -16.36 -5.18 -3.08
CA ARG A 345 -17.48 -6.09 -2.81
C ARG A 345 -18.71 -5.63 -3.62
N PRO A 346 -19.54 -6.56 -4.12
CA PRO A 346 -20.77 -6.19 -4.82
C PRO A 346 -21.63 -5.25 -3.96
N GLY A 347 -21.90 -4.05 -4.45
CA GLY A 347 -22.72 -3.05 -3.77
C GLY A 347 -22.04 -2.31 -2.61
N ALA A 348 -20.75 -2.53 -2.35
CA ALA A 348 -20.02 -1.74 -1.36
C ALA A 348 -19.76 -0.32 -1.88
N GLU A 349 -19.81 0.65 -0.97
CA GLU A 349 -19.35 2.01 -1.23
C GLU A 349 -17.82 2.10 -1.06
N ASP A 350 -17.18 3.12 -1.64
CA ASP A 350 -15.73 3.36 -1.49
C ASP A 350 -15.41 4.00 -0.11
N ASP A 351 -15.93 3.42 0.97
CA ASP A 351 -15.76 3.90 2.36
C ASP A 351 -14.66 3.12 3.10
N LEU A 352 -13.99 3.79 4.03
CA LEU A 352 -13.01 3.20 4.94
C LEU A 352 -13.64 2.23 5.94
N GLU A 353 -14.87 2.50 6.38
CA GLU A 353 -15.60 1.65 7.34
C GLU A 353 -15.87 0.25 6.80
N ASP A 354 -16.17 0.14 5.49
CA ASP A 354 -16.46 -1.13 4.82
C ASP A 354 -15.20 -1.94 4.44
N LEU A 355 -14.02 -1.40 4.74
CA LEU A 355 -12.73 -1.91 4.27
C LEU A 355 -11.76 -2.24 5.40
N LEU A 356 -11.67 -1.41 6.45
CA LEU A 356 -10.74 -1.63 7.55
C LEU A 356 -11.42 -2.30 8.73
N TYR A 357 -10.74 -3.28 9.35
CA TYR A 357 -11.22 -4.02 10.53
C TYR A 357 -12.51 -4.82 10.32
N VAL A 358 -12.89 -5.11 9.07
CA VAL A 358 -14.08 -5.90 8.73
C VAL A 358 -13.80 -7.41 8.87
N PRO A 359 -14.63 -8.17 9.61
CA PRO A 359 -14.46 -9.61 9.80
C PRO A 359 -14.45 -10.43 8.49
N ASP A 360 -15.14 -9.96 7.46
CA ASP A 360 -15.38 -10.68 6.21
C ASP A 360 -14.12 -10.88 5.35
N HIS A 361 -13.03 -10.14 5.61
CA HIS A 361 -11.75 -10.37 4.94
C HIS A 361 -11.11 -11.72 5.33
N ALA A 362 -11.57 -12.40 6.38
CA ALA A 362 -11.09 -13.74 6.73
C ALA A 362 -11.27 -14.75 5.59
N GLY A 363 -12.35 -14.64 4.79
CA GLY A 363 -12.58 -15.51 3.64
C GLY A 363 -11.56 -15.31 2.51
N GLU A 364 -11.06 -14.09 2.34
CA GLU A 364 -10.03 -13.76 1.34
C GLU A 364 -8.66 -14.29 1.75
N VAL A 365 -8.34 -14.24 3.06
CA VAL A 365 -7.14 -14.89 3.59
C VAL A 365 -7.24 -16.41 3.47
N ALA A 366 -8.41 -17.00 3.76
CA ALA A 366 -8.64 -18.42 3.55
C ALA A 366 -8.42 -18.84 2.08
N ALA A 367 -8.93 -18.05 1.13
CA ALA A 367 -8.71 -18.28 -0.30
C ALA A 367 -7.23 -18.18 -0.70
N ALA A 368 -6.45 -17.29 -0.07
CA ALA A 368 -5.01 -17.21 -0.29
C ALA A 368 -4.28 -18.46 0.24
N ILE A 369 -4.68 -18.98 1.42
CA ILE A 369 -4.15 -20.24 1.98
C ILE A 369 -4.45 -21.40 1.01
N ASP A 370 -5.68 -21.49 0.51
CA ASP A 370 -6.10 -22.55 -0.42
C ASP A 370 -5.29 -22.48 -1.72
N ALA A 371 -5.14 -21.29 -2.30
CA ALA A 371 -4.35 -21.08 -3.51
C ALA A 371 -2.86 -21.45 -3.35
N MET A 372 -2.28 -21.23 -2.16
CA MET A 372 -0.92 -21.66 -1.87
C MET A 372 -0.82 -23.17 -1.65
N ALA A 373 -1.82 -23.78 -0.99
CA ALA A 373 -1.88 -25.23 -0.80
C ALA A 373 -1.99 -25.97 -2.14
N GLU A 374 -2.80 -25.48 -3.07
CA GLU A 374 -2.92 -26.01 -4.45
C GLU A 374 -1.59 -25.98 -5.22
N ARG A 375 -0.70 -25.04 -4.85
CA ARG A 375 0.64 -24.89 -5.42
C ARG A 375 1.72 -25.71 -4.67
N GLY A 376 1.31 -26.53 -3.70
CA GLY A 376 2.19 -27.42 -2.96
C GLY A 376 2.88 -26.77 -1.75
N PHE A 377 2.47 -25.57 -1.34
CA PHE A 377 2.93 -24.98 -0.09
C PHE A 377 2.17 -25.60 1.11
N GLY A 378 2.87 -25.74 2.22
CA GLY A 378 2.36 -26.19 3.50
C GLY A 378 1.66 -25.08 4.28
N GLN A 379 1.66 -25.21 5.61
CA GLN A 379 1.01 -24.25 6.49
C GLN A 379 1.73 -22.89 6.48
N PRO A 380 1.04 -21.79 6.12
CA PRO A 380 1.70 -20.49 6.00
C PRO A 380 1.89 -19.80 7.35
N ALA A 381 2.86 -18.91 7.42
CA ALA A 381 2.79 -17.80 8.38
C ALA A 381 2.19 -16.55 7.73
N ILE A 382 1.73 -15.64 8.58
CA ILE A 382 1.16 -14.37 8.12
C ILE A 382 1.97 -13.21 8.69
N LEU A 383 2.37 -12.30 7.81
CA LEU A 383 2.80 -10.95 8.15
C LEU A 383 1.64 -9.98 7.91
N GLY A 384 1.32 -9.17 8.91
CA GLY A 384 0.35 -8.09 8.80
C GLY A 384 0.80 -6.85 9.56
N ALA A 385 0.52 -5.66 9.00
CA ALA A 385 0.80 -4.38 9.64
C ALA A 385 -0.48 -3.55 9.82
N CYS A 386 -0.58 -2.77 10.91
CA CYS A 386 -1.75 -1.92 11.21
C CYS A 386 -3.09 -2.70 11.18
N SER A 387 -4.00 -2.39 10.25
CA SER A 387 -5.25 -3.14 10.02
C SER A 387 -5.02 -4.58 9.57
N GLY A 388 -3.96 -4.83 8.79
CA GLY A 388 -3.51 -6.16 8.40
C GLY A 388 -2.99 -6.96 9.60
N ALA A 389 -2.41 -6.31 10.60
CA ALA A 389 -1.98 -6.98 11.83
C ALA A 389 -3.18 -7.48 12.65
N TYR A 390 -4.25 -6.69 12.72
CA TYR A 390 -5.52 -7.11 13.30
C TYR A 390 -6.10 -8.33 12.57
N LEU A 391 -6.16 -8.28 11.23
CA LEU A 391 -6.66 -9.38 10.42
C LEU A 391 -5.80 -10.64 10.60
N ALA A 392 -4.47 -10.53 10.53
CA ALA A 392 -3.53 -11.63 10.75
C ALA A 392 -3.74 -12.28 12.12
N PHE A 393 -3.81 -11.47 13.18
CA PHE A 393 -4.02 -11.95 14.55
C PHE A 393 -5.36 -12.70 14.69
N ARG A 394 -6.45 -12.15 14.14
CA ARG A 394 -7.77 -12.81 14.18
C ARG A 394 -7.82 -14.07 13.32
N THR A 395 -7.19 -14.08 12.15
CA THR A 395 -7.09 -15.27 11.31
C THR A 395 -6.36 -16.37 12.06
N ALA A 396 -5.19 -16.11 12.65
CA ALA A 396 -4.47 -17.12 13.42
C ALA A 396 -5.23 -17.58 14.68
N ALA A 397 -6.06 -16.74 15.29
CA ALA A 397 -6.86 -17.17 16.43
C ALA A 397 -8.00 -18.13 16.03
N ASN A 398 -8.41 -18.18 14.76
CA ASN A 398 -9.59 -18.89 14.30
C ASN A 398 -9.33 -19.93 13.19
N ASP A 399 -8.21 -19.83 12.46
CA ASP A 399 -7.80 -20.77 11.42
C ASP A 399 -6.56 -21.58 11.89
N PRO A 400 -6.72 -22.90 12.11
CA PRO A 400 -5.63 -23.75 12.60
C PRO A 400 -4.53 -24.00 11.57
N ARG A 401 -4.70 -23.58 10.30
CA ARG A 401 -3.71 -23.74 9.24
C ARG A 401 -2.54 -22.76 9.34
N ILE A 402 -2.63 -21.72 10.18
CA ILE A 402 -1.57 -20.71 10.30
C ILE A 402 -0.43 -21.19 11.19
N ALA A 403 0.78 -21.32 10.65
CA ALA A 403 1.96 -21.81 11.37
C ALA A 403 2.75 -20.73 12.13
N GLY A 404 2.50 -19.44 11.90
CA GLY A 404 3.20 -18.36 12.60
C GLY A 404 2.66 -16.97 12.28
N LEU A 405 3.09 -15.98 13.08
CA LEU A 405 2.67 -14.59 12.96
C LEU A 405 3.84 -13.61 13.07
N VAL A 406 3.87 -12.63 12.18
CA VAL A 406 4.61 -11.38 12.34
C VAL A 406 3.58 -10.23 12.30
N ILE A 407 3.34 -9.57 13.44
CA ILE A 407 2.36 -8.48 13.54
C ILE A 407 3.06 -7.16 13.85
N VAL A 408 2.88 -6.17 12.99
CA VAL A 408 3.60 -4.89 13.02
C VAL A 408 2.63 -3.76 13.36
N ASN A 409 2.97 -2.92 14.34
CA ASN A 409 2.21 -1.72 14.71
C ASN A 409 0.69 -1.97 14.81
N ILE A 410 0.30 -3.07 15.48
CA ILE A 410 -1.11 -3.41 15.69
C ILE A 410 -1.78 -2.34 16.57
N GLN A 411 -2.76 -1.63 16.00
CA GLN A 411 -3.46 -0.55 16.73
C GLN A 411 -4.75 -1.01 17.41
N ARG A 412 -5.29 -2.17 17.02
CA ARG A 412 -6.46 -2.78 17.64
C ARG A 412 -6.30 -4.29 17.73
N PHE A 413 -6.53 -4.88 18.91
CA PHE A 413 -6.68 -6.34 19.05
C PHE A 413 -8.14 -6.79 18.94
N VAL A 414 -9.07 -5.89 19.26
CA VAL A 414 -10.52 -6.07 19.21
C VAL A 414 -11.12 -4.80 18.61
N TRP A 415 -12.04 -4.96 17.67
CA TRP A 415 -12.76 -3.84 17.06
C TRP A 415 -14.11 -3.65 17.78
N ARG A 416 -14.43 -2.41 18.16
CA ARG A 416 -15.65 -2.12 18.92
C ARG A 416 -16.82 -1.88 17.99
N SER A 417 -17.98 -2.44 18.33
CA SER A 417 -19.24 -2.08 17.67
C SER A 417 -19.54 -0.60 17.94
N GLY A 418 -19.51 0.24 16.90
CA GLY A 418 -19.77 1.69 16.97
C GLY A 418 -18.53 2.58 17.05
N GLU A 419 -17.31 2.04 17.00
CA GLU A 419 -16.09 2.82 16.74
C GLU A 419 -15.91 2.98 15.23
N THR A 420 -15.69 4.21 14.78
CA THR A 420 -15.40 4.50 13.36
C THR A 420 -13.90 4.38 13.10
N VAL A 421 -13.53 3.96 11.90
CA VAL A 421 -12.17 4.00 11.37
C VAL A 421 -11.60 5.42 11.47
N ALA A 422 -12.41 6.44 11.20
CA ALA A 422 -11.99 7.83 11.34
C ALA A 422 -11.61 8.20 12.79
N GLU A 423 -12.40 7.77 13.79
CA GLU A 423 -12.07 7.95 15.21
C GLU A 423 -10.83 7.14 15.63
N ALA A 424 -10.65 5.93 15.09
CA ALA A 424 -9.47 5.11 15.36
C ALA A 424 -8.18 5.76 14.82
N ILE A 425 -8.23 6.32 13.60
CA ILE A 425 -7.14 7.08 13.01
C ILE A 425 -6.86 8.35 13.84
N ALA A 426 -7.90 9.16 14.12
CA ALA A 426 -7.76 10.41 14.88
C ALA A 426 -7.22 10.19 16.31
N SER A 427 -7.69 9.15 16.99
CA SER A 427 -7.21 8.79 18.34
C SER A 427 -5.76 8.30 18.33
N SER A 428 -5.32 7.65 17.26
CA SER A 428 -3.92 7.22 17.10
C SER A 428 -2.98 8.42 16.92
N TYR A 429 -3.39 9.44 16.15
CA TYR A 429 -2.66 10.72 16.06
C TYR A 429 -2.62 11.47 17.40
N ALA A 430 -3.74 11.52 18.12
CA ALA A 430 -3.84 12.22 19.40
C ALA A 430 -3.03 11.51 20.51
N ALA A 431 -3.08 10.18 20.60
CA ALA A 431 -2.33 9.38 21.57
C ALA A 431 -0.81 9.54 21.38
N ALA A 432 -0.36 9.58 20.13
CA ALA A 432 1.03 9.85 19.80
C ALA A 432 1.42 11.31 20.16
N SER A 433 0.50 12.29 20.11
CA SER A 433 0.80 13.68 20.51
C SER A 433 0.86 13.91 22.03
N SER A 434 0.47 12.92 22.83
CA SER A 434 0.23 13.11 24.26
C SER A 434 1.15 12.28 25.13
N TYR A 435 2.48 12.45 25.06
CA TYR A 435 3.33 12.02 26.18
C TYR A 435 4.65 12.79 26.46
N VAL A 436 5.03 13.85 25.72
CA VAL A 436 6.28 14.60 26.04
C VAL A 436 6.14 16.12 26.24
N ALA A 437 5.01 16.77 25.94
CA ALA A 437 4.93 18.24 26.05
C ALA A 437 4.42 18.82 27.38
N LYS A 438 4.09 18.02 28.43
CA LYS A 438 3.61 18.55 29.72
C LYS A 438 3.97 17.71 30.94
N VAL A 439 5.26 17.52 31.22
CA VAL A 439 5.72 17.32 32.61
C VAL A 439 7.12 17.91 32.74
N TRP A 440 7.22 19.17 33.16
CA TRP A 440 8.13 19.71 34.18
C TRP A 440 8.10 21.24 34.09
N GLU A 441 7.15 21.86 34.79
CA GLU A 441 7.27 23.26 35.21
C GLU A 441 7.81 23.28 36.65
N PRO A 442 9.10 23.63 36.86
CA PRO A 442 9.69 23.75 38.19
C PRO A 442 8.99 24.82 39.06
N ARG A 443 8.17 25.69 38.44
CA ARG A 443 7.43 26.77 39.10
C ARG A 443 6.13 26.32 39.80
N ALA A 444 5.61 25.13 39.50
CA ALA A 444 4.43 24.58 40.16
C ALA A 444 4.76 23.92 41.52
N TRP A 445 5.96 23.36 41.65
CA TRP A 445 6.41 22.69 42.89
C TRP A 445 6.83 23.68 44.00
N LEU A 446 7.31 24.87 43.63
CA LEU A 446 7.62 25.94 44.60
C LEU A 446 6.38 26.53 45.30
N ARG A 447 5.16 26.26 44.81
CA ARG A 447 3.91 26.74 45.42
C ARG A 447 3.25 25.72 46.37
N LEU A 448 3.82 24.53 46.51
CA LEU A 448 3.34 23.48 47.42
C LEU A 448 4.05 23.49 48.79
N PHE A 449 5.09 24.31 48.98
CA PHE A 449 5.83 24.43 50.24
C PHE A 449 5.44 25.65 51.10
N THR A 450 4.41 26.42 50.75
CA THR A 450 4.02 27.65 51.48
C THR A 450 2.83 27.49 52.44
N GLY A 451 2.41 26.26 52.77
CA GLY A 451 1.58 26.01 53.96
C GLY A 451 0.17 26.64 53.98
N GLN A 452 -0.35 27.15 52.85
CA GLN A 452 -1.68 27.76 52.78
C GLN A 452 -2.56 27.07 51.74
N ARG A 453 -3.16 25.92 52.11
CA ARG A 453 -4.49 25.45 51.63
C ARG A 453 -4.89 24.12 52.30
N ASN A 454 -6.17 24.02 52.64
CA ASN A 454 -6.78 22.85 53.28
C ASN A 454 -6.65 21.61 52.37
N PRO A 455 -5.99 20.50 52.78
CA PRO A 455 -5.62 19.37 51.90
C PRO A 455 -6.78 18.44 51.52
N LEU A 456 -7.97 18.63 52.11
CA LEU A 456 -9.13 17.75 51.93
C LEU A 456 -9.63 17.61 50.47
N PRO A 457 -9.69 18.67 49.63
CA PRO A 457 -10.13 18.53 48.22
C PRO A 457 -9.10 17.78 47.36
N ILE A 458 -7.81 17.91 47.67
CA ILE A 458 -6.72 17.23 46.96
C ILE A 458 -6.70 15.75 47.34
N ALA A 459 -6.91 15.44 48.62
CA ALA A 459 -7.03 14.07 49.12
C ALA A 459 -8.28 13.38 48.54
N ALA A 460 -9.40 14.09 48.39
CA ALA A 460 -10.62 13.56 47.75
C ALA A 460 -10.40 13.27 46.25
N GLU A 461 -9.66 14.13 45.54
CA GLU A 461 -9.33 13.91 44.12
C GLU A 461 -8.29 12.79 43.94
N PHE A 462 -7.33 12.65 44.87
CA PHE A 462 -6.42 11.50 44.93
C PHE A 462 -7.16 10.21 45.28
N ALA A 463 -8.12 10.25 46.20
CA ALA A 463 -8.96 9.11 46.56
C ALA A 463 -9.87 8.70 45.40
N ARG A 464 -10.42 9.66 44.63
CA ARG A 464 -11.19 9.41 43.41
C ARG A 464 -10.33 8.80 42.30
N ARG A 465 -9.09 9.27 42.12
CA ARG A 465 -8.11 8.68 41.19
C ARG A 465 -7.59 7.32 41.66
N ALA A 466 -7.48 7.10 42.97
CA ALA A 466 -7.14 5.82 43.58
C ALA A 466 -8.31 4.83 43.47
N TRP A 467 -9.55 5.28 43.63
CA TRP A 467 -10.77 4.50 43.40
C TRP A 467 -10.97 4.17 41.92
N ALA A 468 -10.68 5.10 41.00
CA ALA A 468 -10.64 4.84 39.56
C ALA A 468 -9.46 3.92 39.16
N ARG A 469 -8.42 3.81 40.00
CA ARG A 469 -7.35 2.81 39.89
C ARG A 469 -7.74 1.47 40.53
N LEU A 470 -8.55 1.45 41.59
CA LEU A 470 -9.07 0.25 42.26
C LEU A 470 -10.25 -0.37 41.49
N GLY A 471 -11.01 0.41 40.72
CA GLY A 471 -12.00 -0.08 39.75
C GLY A 471 -11.38 -0.82 38.55
N ARG A 472 -10.04 -0.85 38.42
CA ARG A 472 -9.28 -1.55 37.38
C ARG A 472 -8.90 -3.00 37.75
N ILE A 473 -9.47 -3.59 38.80
CA ILE A 473 -9.13 -4.99 39.18
C ILE A 473 -9.72 -5.99 38.17
N ARG A 474 -10.84 -5.68 37.51
CA ARG A 474 -11.43 -6.55 36.49
C ARG A 474 -11.09 -6.03 35.08
N PRO A 475 -10.52 -6.88 34.19
CA PRO A 475 -10.30 -6.50 32.80
C PRO A 475 -11.63 -6.16 32.13
N SER A 476 -11.65 -5.13 31.27
CA SER A 476 -12.81 -4.79 30.44
C SER A 476 -13.22 -5.98 29.55
N ALA A 477 -14.44 -5.94 28.99
CA ALA A 477 -14.90 -6.98 28.06
C ALA A 477 -13.92 -7.17 26.90
N GLU A 478 -13.47 -6.07 26.30
CA GLU A 478 -12.47 -6.06 25.22
C GLU A 478 -11.13 -6.65 25.66
N THR A 479 -10.65 -6.32 26.87
CA THR A 479 -9.40 -6.91 27.38
C THR A 479 -9.55 -8.40 27.63
N ARG A 480 -10.73 -8.87 28.07
CA ARG A 480 -10.98 -10.31 28.17
C ARG A 480 -10.99 -10.99 26.81
N GLU A 481 -11.61 -10.37 25.81
CA GLU A 481 -11.65 -10.88 24.45
C GLU A 481 -10.26 -10.92 23.80
N ALA A 482 -9.50 -9.81 23.82
CA ALA A 482 -8.13 -9.73 23.30
C ALA A 482 -7.23 -10.81 23.95
N ARG A 483 -7.33 -10.98 25.27
CA ARG A 483 -6.59 -12.01 26.00
C ARG A 483 -7.06 -13.42 25.67
N ALA A 484 -8.34 -13.64 25.44
CA ALA A 484 -8.86 -14.95 25.02
C ALA A 484 -8.37 -15.33 23.63
N LEU A 485 -8.38 -14.39 22.67
CA LEU A 485 -7.81 -14.59 21.33
C LEU A 485 -6.31 -14.90 21.41
N MET A 486 -5.55 -14.12 22.19
CA MET A 486 -4.13 -14.36 22.40
C MET A 486 -3.88 -15.72 23.06
N ALA A 487 -4.70 -16.11 24.04
CA ALA A 487 -4.59 -17.42 24.68
C ALA A 487 -4.82 -18.58 23.69
N LYS A 488 -5.75 -18.43 22.73
CA LYS A 488 -5.93 -19.42 21.65
C LYS A 488 -4.66 -19.56 20.80
N VAL A 489 -4.06 -18.44 20.41
CA VAL A 489 -2.82 -18.43 19.61
C VAL A 489 -1.66 -19.04 20.40
N VAL A 490 -1.46 -18.63 21.66
CA VAL A 490 -0.39 -19.15 22.53
C VAL A 490 -0.56 -20.64 22.83
N ALA A 491 -1.80 -21.11 23.03
CA ALA A 491 -2.08 -22.53 23.27
C ALA A 491 -1.70 -23.43 22.10
N ARG A 492 -1.68 -22.90 20.87
CA ARG A 492 -1.21 -23.61 19.67
C ARG A 492 0.32 -23.70 19.61
N GLY A 493 1.04 -22.92 20.40
CA GLY A 493 2.51 -22.92 20.43
C GLY A 493 3.18 -22.37 19.17
N ILE A 494 2.41 -21.75 18.25
CA ILE A 494 2.96 -21.15 17.04
C ILE A 494 3.78 -19.89 17.37
N PRO A 495 4.88 -19.63 16.66
CA PRO A 495 5.66 -18.41 16.84
C PRO A 495 4.87 -17.14 16.56
N VAL A 496 4.99 -16.16 17.46
CA VAL A 496 4.38 -14.83 17.34
C VAL A 496 5.44 -13.76 17.58
N ASP A 497 5.75 -13.00 16.55
CA ASP A 497 6.65 -11.85 16.59
C ASP A 497 5.81 -10.57 16.50
N MET A 498 5.80 -9.77 17.56
CA MET A 498 5.10 -8.49 17.60
C MET A 498 6.11 -7.35 17.52
N VAL A 499 6.01 -6.53 16.49
CA VAL A 499 6.94 -5.45 16.19
C VAL A 499 6.23 -4.11 16.38
N PHE A 500 6.85 -3.20 17.14
CA PHE A 500 6.31 -1.86 17.36
C PHE A 500 7.37 -0.81 17.09
N SER A 501 7.02 0.28 16.42
CA SER A 501 7.79 1.52 16.47
C SER A 501 7.67 2.14 17.86
N GLU A 502 8.74 2.75 18.40
CA GLU A 502 8.74 3.23 19.80
C GLU A 502 7.74 4.35 20.10
N ASP A 503 7.30 5.09 19.09
CA ASP A 503 6.32 6.17 19.22
C ASP A 503 4.94 5.80 18.62
N ASP A 504 4.72 4.53 18.28
CA ASP A 504 3.48 4.08 17.66
C ASP A 504 2.29 4.04 18.65
N ALA A 505 1.11 4.42 18.16
CA ALA A 505 -0.12 4.40 18.94
C ALA A 505 -0.50 2.97 19.42
N GLY A 506 -0.07 1.93 18.71
CA GLY A 506 -0.25 0.52 19.07
C GLY A 506 0.41 0.13 20.41
N LEU A 507 1.39 0.89 20.90
CA LEU A 507 1.95 0.66 22.24
C LEU A 507 0.95 0.94 23.35
N SER A 508 0.09 1.95 23.17
CA SER A 508 -1.00 2.24 24.11
C SER A 508 -2.02 1.10 24.12
N GLU A 509 -2.28 0.52 22.96
CA GLU A 509 -3.17 -0.63 22.79
C GLU A 509 -2.60 -1.90 23.45
N LEU A 510 -1.32 -2.19 23.19
CA LEU A 510 -0.59 -3.27 23.86
C LEU A 510 -0.66 -3.09 25.38
N ALA A 511 -0.41 -1.88 25.88
CA ALA A 511 -0.45 -1.57 27.30
C ALA A 511 -1.84 -1.75 27.92
N ARG A 512 -2.89 -1.36 27.18
CA ARG A 512 -4.29 -1.47 27.61
C ARG A 512 -4.71 -2.91 27.85
N HIS A 513 -4.28 -3.84 27.01
CA HIS A 513 -4.69 -5.24 27.08
C HIS A 513 -3.70 -6.13 27.84
N PHE A 514 -2.41 -5.92 27.63
CA PHE A 514 -1.35 -6.82 28.10
C PHE A 514 -0.41 -6.15 29.11
N GLY A 515 -0.75 -4.95 29.60
CA GLY A 515 0.07 -4.20 30.54
C GLY A 515 1.27 -3.52 29.87
N ALA A 516 1.90 -2.58 30.56
CA ALA A 516 3.00 -1.78 30.01
C ALA A 516 4.07 -2.66 29.34
N ARG A 517 4.39 -2.37 28.07
CA ARG A 517 5.30 -3.16 27.21
C ARG A 517 4.98 -4.66 27.20
N GLY A 518 3.70 -5.02 27.26
CA GLY A 518 3.24 -6.41 27.13
C GLY A 518 3.60 -7.32 28.32
N ARG A 519 3.81 -6.79 29.53
CA ARG A 519 4.19 -7.59 30.72
C ARG A 519 3.35 -8.86 30.96
N ALA A 520 2.07 -8.84 30.64
CA ALA A 520 1.18 -10.01 30.78
C ALA A 520 1.47 -11.13 29.76
N LEU A 521 2.26 -10.85 28.72
CA LEU A 521 2.73 -11.82 27.73
C LEU A 521 4.08 -12.45 28.12
N GLY A 522 4.75 -11.96 29.17
CA GLY A 522 6.11 -12.40 29.52
C GLY A 522 6.26 -13.88 29.88
N GLY A 523 5.16 -14.58 30.22
CA GLY A 523 5.16 -16.03 30.43
C GLY A 523 4.93 -16.86 29.16
N ALA A 524 4.55 -16.24 28.05
CA ALA A 524 4.25 -16.93 26.80
C ALA A 524 5.52 -17.07 25.94
N ARG A 525 6.21 -18.22 26.06
CA ARG A 525 7.44 -18.51 25.30
C ARG A 525 7.30 -18.38 23.78
N ALA A 526 6.09 -18.51 23.25
CA ALA A 526 5.83 -18.39 21.82
C ALA A 526 5.82 -16.93 21.32
N VAL A 527 5.72 -15.94 22.21
CA VAL A 527 5.56 -14.51 21.87
C VAL A 527 6.87 -13.74 22.08
N ARG A 528 7.33 -13.03 21.06
CA ARG A 528 8.45 -12.06 21.13
C ARG A 528 7.93 -10.65 20.86
N LEU A 529 8.48 -9.68 21.59
CA LEU A 529 8.21 -8.26 21.39
C LEU A 529 9.49 -7.58 20.90
N HIS A 530 9.37 -6.84 19.81
CA HIS A 530 10.43 -6.05 19.20
C HIS A 530 10.02 -4.58 19.20
N PHE A 531 10.96 -3.70 19.55
CA PHE A 531 10.75 -2.25 19.55
C PHE A 531 11.79 -1.61 18.63
N ILE A 532 11.34 -0.94 17.58
CA ILE A 532 12.19 -0.28 16.57
C ILE A 532 12.27 1.22 16.91
N PRO A 533 13.46 1.75 17.25
CA PRO A 533 13.63 3.18 17.52
C PRO A 533 13.61 3.99 16.22
N ASN A 534 13.36 5.30 16.33
CA ASN A 534 13.42 6.24 15.21
C ASN A 534 12.58 5.82 13.99
N ALA A 535 11.41 5.25 14.24
CA ALA A 535 10.52 4.76 13.21
C ALA A 535 9.12 5.34 13.38
N ASP A 536 8.49 5.70 12.27
CA ASP A 536 7.08 6.07 12.19
C ASP A 536 6.18 4.82 12.07
N HIS A 537 4.87 5.05 11.93
CA HIS A 537 3.88 3.98 11.83
C HIS A 537 4.10 3.07 10.61
N ASP A 538 4.46 3.65 9.47
CA ASP A 538 4.61 2.94 8.19
C ASP A 538 6.03 2.40 7.97
N LEU A 539 6.96 2.58 8.93
CA LEU A 539 8.37 2.21 8.83
C LEU A 539 9.05 2.84 7.59
N THR A 540 8.86 4.14 7.42
CA THR A 540 9.41 4.99 6.36
C THR A 540 10.94 5.10 6.36
N PRO A 541 11.66 5.09 7.50
CA PRO A 541 13.12 5.03 7.49
C PRO A 541 13.67 3.71 6.96
N ALA A 542 14.81 3.75 6.25
CA ALA A 542 15.41 2.56 5.64
C ALA A 542 15.87 1.55 6.70
N GLU A 543 16.45 2.03 7.79
CA GLU A 543 16.92 1.26 8.94
C GLU A 543 15.76 0.55 9.64
N ALA A 544 14.59 1.20 9.71
CA ALA A 544 13.39 0.61 10.29
C ALA A 544 12.86 -0.55 9.42
N ARG A 545 12.88 -0.41 8.09
CA ARG A 545 12.57 -1.52 7.17
C ARG A 545 13.57 -2.65 7.25
N GLU A 546 14.85 -2.35 7.44
CA GLU A 546 15.90 -3.37 7.62
C GLU A 546 15.70 -4.16 8.92
N ALA A 547 15.35 -3.48 10.01
CA ALA A 547 15.00 -4.13 11.27
C ALA A 547 13.77 -5.05 11.12
N LEU A 548 12.71 -4.60 10.43
CA LEU A 548 11.55 -5.44 10.15
C LEU A 548 11.91 -6.64 9.27
N PHE A 549 12.74 -6.44 8.23
CA PHE A 549 13.21 -7.52 7.38
C PHE A 549 13.94 -8.58 8.21
N SER A 550 14.86 -8.17 9.08
CA SER A 550 15.61 -9.07 9.95
C SER A 550 14.69 -9.91 10.85
N VAL A 551 13.69 -9.30 11.50
CA VAL A 551 12.70 -10.02 12.30
C VAL A 551 11.89 -11.00 11.45
N THR A 552 11.50 -10.58 10.25
CA THR A 552 10.68 -11.40 9.33
C THR A 552 11.47 -12.58 8.76
N SER A 553 12.73 -12.38 8.38
CA SER A 553 13.63 -13.43 7.91
C SER A 553 13.89 -14.45 9.02
N GLU A 554 14.15 -14.01 10.26
CA GLU A 554 14.26 -14.93 11.40
C GLU A 554 12.97 -15.75 11.59
N ALA A 555 11.79 -15.13 11.50
CA ALA A 555 10.52 -15.81 11.63
C ALA A 555 10.31 -16.85 10.50
N ALA A 556 10.66 -16.49 9.27
CA ALA A 556 10.63 -17.38 8.10
C ALA A 556 11.54 -18.61 8.28
N GLN A 557 12.79 -18.40 8.67
CA GLN A 557 13.75 -19.49 8.90
C GLN A 557 13.29 -20.44 10.02
N GLN A 558 12.64 -19.89 11.06
CA GLN A 558 12.09 -20.70 12.14
C GLN A 558 10.94 -21.59 11.68
N LEU A 559 10.07 -21.10 10.80
CA LEU A 559 8.97 -21.89 10.24
C LEU A 559 9.52 -23.07 9.45
N LYS A 560 10.54 -22.82 8.62
CA LYS A 560 11.26 -23.85 7.89
C LYS A 560 11.84 -24.92 8.80
N ALA A 561 12.51 -24.51 9.87
CA ALA A 561 13.06 -25.45 10.86
C ALA A 561 11.96 -26.30 11.54
N ILE A 562 10.77 -25.74 11.77
CA ILE A 562 9.63 -26.47 12.34
C ILE A 562 9.04 -27.45 11.31
N GLY A 563 8.89 -27.03 10.05
CA GLY A 563 8.42 -27.86 8.94
C GLY A 563 9.31 -29.08 8.69
N ASP A 564 10.62 -28.90 8.82
CA ASP A 564 11.64 -29.95 8.69
C ASP A 564 11.71 -30.93 9.90
N GLY A 565 10.80 -30.80 10.87
CA GLY A 565 10.73 -31.68 12.06
C GLY A 565 11.65 -31.25 13.21
N GLY A 566 12.23 -30.05 13.15
CA GLY A 566 13.01 -29.46 14.23
C GLY A 566 12.16 -28.96 15.40
N THR A 567 12.73 -28.94 16.60
CA THR A 567 12.09 -28.36 17.78
C THR A 567 12.20 -26.84 17.77
N ASN A 568 11.15 -26.12 18.18
CA ASN A 568 11.18 -24.66 18.34
C ASN A 568 12.30 -24.27 19.34
N PRO A 569 13.33 -23.51 18.93
CA PRO A 569 14.40 -23.11 19.84
C PRO A 569 13.83 -22.28 21.01
N PRO A 570 14.39 -22.37 22.23
CA PRO A 570 13.90 -21.64 23.38
C PRO A 570 13.98 -20.13 23.15
N ARG A 571 12.81 -19.46 23.06
CA ARG A 571 12.71 -18.01 22.89
C ARG A 571 12.69 -17.34 24.27
N HIS A 572 13.61 -16.41 24.52
CA HIS A 572 13.60 -15.55 25.71
C HIS A 572 13.68 -14.08 25.30
N GLY A 573 12.84 -13.25 25.90
CA GLY A 573 13.08 -11.82 26.10
C GLY A 573 12.58 -10.86 25.01
N ILE A 574 12.28 -9.65 25.48
CA ILE A 574 12.17 -8.44 24.65
C ILE A 574 13.52 -8.23 23.97
N ARG A 575 13.55 -8.18 22.63
CA ARG A 575 14.71 -7.69 21.90
C ARG A 575 14.48 -6.20 21.64
N ILE A 576 15.22 -5.37 22.33
CA ILE A 576 15.43 -3.98 21.93
C ILE A 576 16.45 -4.07 20.80
N GLY A 577 16.15 -3.54 19.61
CA GLY A 577 17.12 -3.53 18.53
C GLY A 577 18.35 -2.77 18.98
N GLU A 578 19.45 -3.48 19.24
CA GLU A 578 20.78 -2.87 19.17
C GLU A 578 21.10 -2.74 17.68
N ALA A 579 21.16 -1.50 17.21
CA ALA A 579 21.72 -1.15 15.91
C ALA A 579 23.26 -1.22 15.97
#